data_AF-A0A929M372-F1
#
_entry.id   AF-A0A929M372-F1
#
_cell.length_a   1.000
_cell.length_b   1.000
_cell.length_c   1.000
_cell.angle_alpha   90.00
_cell.angle_beta   90.00
_cell.angle_gamma   90.00
#
_symmetry.space_group_name_H-M   'P 1'
#
loop_
_entity.id
_entity.type
_entity.pdbx_description
1 polymer ?
#
loop_
_entity_poly.entity_id
_entity_poly.type
_entity_poly.pdbx_seq_one_letter_code
_entity_poly.pdbx_strand_id
1 'polypeptide(L)'
;MIENNLQETYKKFDIFLEKLKKRAEEIAIDGQETVQEVYDSDDDLYKRAFWSFKKGLEGKFQEIISKGENIYKTKVIPEEQNFGDGSLNLNVEKKFEKWKDSINYLKESIFRDLKEKTSKDYYEEVKKEFEEIKDNFFCTNCGAKIELEQFYTISKYITCSFCKTKNIFHPSDKMRELQFMSGNFPEKMKL
;
A
#
# COMPACT_ATOMS: atom_id res chain seq x y z
N MET A 1 -36.82 36.65 -10.58
CA MET A 1 -36.46 36.22 -9.21
C MET A 1 -36.01 34.76 -9.14
N ILE A 2 -36.62 33.84 -9.89
CA ILE A 2 -36.35 32.39 -9.79
C ILE A 2 -35.02 31.98 -10.45
N GLU A 3 -34.64 32.60 -11.58
CA GLU A 3 -33.39 32.34 -12.33
C GLU A 3 -32.10 32.66 -11.53
N ASN A 4 -32.22 33.57 -10.55
CA ASN A 4 -31.14 33.90 -9.62
C ASN A 4 -30.86 32.75 -8.63
N ASN A 5 -31.85 31.92 -8.29
CA ASN A 5 -31.73 30.89 -7.25
C ASN A 5 -30.95 29.65 -7.74
N LEU A 6 -31.16 29.24 -8.99
CA LEU A 6 -30.42 28.14 -9.61
C LEU A 6 -28.94 28.51 -9.83
N GLN A 7 -28.67 29.71 -10.34
CA GLN A 7 -27.31 30.22 -10.50
C GLN A 7 -26.59 30.38 -9.15
N GLU A 8 -27.30 30.81 -8.11
CA GLU A 8 -26.77 30.85 -6.75
C GLU A 8 -26.47 29.44 -6.20
N THR A 9 -27.32 28.46 -6.50
CA THR A 9 -27.11 27.06 -6.13
C THR A 9 -25.85 26.48 -6.77
N TYR A 10 -25.63 26.72 -8.07
CA TYR A 10 -24.40 26.31 -8.75
C TYR A 10 -23.16 26.96 -8.14
N LYS A 11 -23.20 28.27 -7.86
CA LYS A 11 -22.08 28.98 -7.22
C LYS A 11 -21.75 28.41 -5.84
N LYS A 12 -22.77 28.14 -5.02
CA LYS A 12 -22.59 27.53 -3.69
C LYS A 12 -22.02 26.12 -3.79
N PHE A 13 -22.49 25.34 -4.77
CA PHE A 13 -21.98 23.99 -5.02
C PHE A 13 -20.52 24.01 -5.46
N ASP A 14 -20.15 24.89 -6.39
CA ASP A 14 -18.75 25.07 -6.82
C ASP A 14 -17.83 25.42 -5.64
N ILE A 15 -18.22 26.39 -4.81
CA ILE A 15 -17.45 26.77 -3.61
C ILE A 15 -17.31 25.58 -2.65
N PHE A 16 -18.35 24.75 -2.52
CA PHE A 16 -18.31 23.56 -1.68
C PHE A 16 -17.35 22.50 -2.24
N LEU A 17 -17.39 22.25 -3.55
CA LEU A 17 -16.47 21.31 -4.22
C LEU A 17 -15.01 21.75 -4.11
N GLU A 18 -14.73 23.04 -4.23
CA GLU A 18 -13.36 23.57 -4.04
C GLU A 18 -12.84 23.35 -2.62
N LYS A 19 -13.69 23.52 -1.59
CA LYS A 19 -13.32 23.23 -0.20
C LYS A 19 -13.01 21.75 0.01
N LEU A 20 -13.84 20.87 -0.56
CA LEU A 20 -13.62 19.43 -0.51
C LEU A 20 -12.35 19.01 -1.26
N LYS A 21 -12.08 19.63 -2.42
CA LYS A 21 -10.86 19.39 -3.19
C LYS A 21 -9.61 19.82 -2.42
N LYS A 22 -9.61 21.01 -1.82
CA LYS A 22 -8.51 21.46 -0.97
C LYS A 22 -8.23 20.47 0.16
N ARG A 23 -9.28 19.92 0.78
CA ARG A 23 -9.13 18.89 1.81
C ARG A 23 -8.52 17.60 1.25
N ALA A 24 -8.91 17.19 0.05
CA ALA A 24 -8.31 16.03 -0.62
C ALA A 24 -6.84 16.26 -0.98
N GLU A 25 -6.46 17.47 -1.39
CA GLU A 25 -5.08 17.87 -1.64
C GLU A 25 -4.22 17.79 -0.37
N GLU A 26 -4.72 18.30 0.76
CA GLU A 26 -4.05 18.17 2.06
C GLU A 26 -3.80 16.71 2.45
N ILE A 27 -4.81 15.83 2.27
CA ILE A 27 -4.68 14.39 2.54
C ILE A 27 -3.68 13.73 1.57
N ALA A 28 -3.66 14.16 0.31
CA ALA A 28 -2.74 13.64 -0.68
C ALA A 28 -1.28 13.99 -0.34
N ILE A 29 -1.02 15.24 0.07
CA ILE A 29 0.31 15.68 0.49
C ILE A 29 0.78 14.88 1.71
N ASP A 30 -0.03 14.81 2.76
CA ASP A 30 0.27 14.04 3.98
C ASP A 30 0.50 12.55 3.66
N GLY A 31 -0.34 11.98 2.80
CA GLY A 31 -0.17 10.61 2.31
C GLY A 31 1.15 10.41 1.56
N GLN A 32 1.52 11.32 0.66
CA GLN A 32 2.77 11.25 -0.12
C GLN A 32 4.02 11.34 0.76
N GLU A 33 3.98 12.17 1.79
CA GLU A 33 5.10 12.32 2.73
C GLU A 33 5.32 11.07 3.60
N THR A 34 4.26 10.30 3.87
CA THR A 34 4.28 9.20 4.84
C THR A 34 4.26 7.80 4.22
N VAL A 35 3.76 7.64 2.99
CA VAL A 35 3.48 6.33 2.38
C VAL A 35 4.71 5.43 2.30
N GLN A 36 5.88 5.99 1.98
CA GLN A 36 7.11 5.21 1.85
C GLN A 36 7.59 4.72 3.23
N GLU A 37 7.55 5.58 4.25
CA GLU A 37 7.93 5.22 5.62
C GLU A 37 7.02 4.12 6.18
N VAL A 38 5.70 4.26 5.98
CA VAL A 38 4.73 3.23 6.40
C VAL A 38 4.98 1.90 5.68
N TYR A 39 5.34 1.95 4.40
CA TYR A 39 5.69 0.74 3.65
C TYR A 39 6.99 0.09 4.15
N ASP A 40 8.02 0.89 4.38
CA ASP A 40 9.36 0.41 4.75
C ASP A 40 9.42 -0.10 6.19
N SER A 41 8.64 0.49 7.11
CA SER A 41 8.55 0.07 8.51
C SER A 41 7.68 -1.18 8.75
N ASP A 42 6.90 -1.61 7.76
CA ASP A 42 6.09 -2.82 7.86
C ASP A 42 6.94 -4.06 7.53
N ASP A 43 7.58 -4.66 8.54
CA ASP A 43 8.40 -5.87 8.37
C ASP A 43 7.59 -7.13 8.05
N ASP A 44 6.25 -7.08 8.07
CA ASP A 44 5.39 -8.19 7.68
C ASP A 44 5.55 -8.50 6.19
N LEU A 45 5.80 -9.78 5.87
CA LEU A 45 5.94 -10.26 4.48
C LEU A 45 4.78 -9.84 3.58
N TYR A 46 3.56 -9.81 4.11
CA TYR A 46 2.35 -9.45 3.37
C TYR A 46 2.01 -7.97 3.47
N LYS A 47 2.82 -7.16 4.16
CA LYS A 47 2.66 -5.71 4.30
C LYS A 47 1.27 -5.33 4.85
N ARG A 48 0.77 -6.09 5.84
CA ARG A 48 -0.60 -5.95 6.36
C ARG A 48 -0.90 -4.59 6.95
N ALA A 49 0.05 -3.98 7.66
CA ALA A 49 -0.14 -2.66 8.24
C ALA A 49 -0.19 -1.59 7.14
N PHE A 50 0.69 -1.68 6.14
CA PHE A 50 0.66 -0.83 4.96
C PHE A 50 -0.66 -0.93 4.19
N TRP A 51 -1.17 -2.14 3.93
CA TRP A 51 -2.47 -2.31 3.25
C TRP A 51 -3.63 -1.72 4.06
N SER A 52 -3.58 -1.85 5.38
CA SER A 52 -4.58 -1.23 6.27
C SER A 52 -4.51 0.30 6.20
N PHE A 53 -3.31 0.87 6.21
CA PHE A 53 -3.07 2.30 6.01
C PHE A 53 -3.61 2.79 4.66
N LYS A 54 -3.26 2.09 3.56
CA LYS A 54 -3.76 2.40 2.21
C LYS A 54 -5.28 2.38 2.15
N LYS A 55 -5.92 1.37 2.75
CA LYS A 55 -7.40 1.30 2.82
C LYS A 55 -7.99 2.45 3.62
N GLY A 56 -7.36 2.82 4.74
CA GLY A 56 -7.76 3.99 5.52
C GLY A 56 -7.70 5.29 4.70
N LEU A 57 -6.63 5.49 3.93
CA LEU A 57 -6.50 6.64 3.03
C LEU A 57 -7.55 6.61 1.92
N GLU A 58 -7.71 5.50 1.20
CA GLU A 58 -8.73 5.34 0.16
C GLU A 58 -10.14 5.68 0.70
N GLY A 59 -10.45 5.25 1.93
CA GLY A 59 -11.71 5.57 2.61
C GLY A 59 -11.93 7.07 2.80
N LYS A 60 -10.90 7.84 3.18
CA LYS A 60 -10.99 9.30 3.32
C LYS A 60 -11.36 9.99 2.01
N PHE A 61 -10.79 9.56 0.88
CA PHE A 61 -11.15 10.11 -0.45
C PHE A 61 -12.58 9.72 -0.86
N GLN A 62 -13.00 8.49 -0.59
CA GLN A 62 -14.38 8.06 -0.85
C GLN A 62 -15.41 8.86 -0.02
N GLU A 63 -15.08 9.19 1.22
CA GLU A 63 -15.92 10.06 2.06
C GLU A 63 -16.07 11.46 1.44
N ILE A 64 -14.99 12.03 0.89
CA ILE A 64 -15.01 13.32 0.19
C ILE A 64 -15.92 13.26 -1.04
N ILE A 65 -15.75 12.26 -1.90
CA ILE A 65 -16.60 12.07 -3.09
C ILE A 65 -18.07 11.92 -2.67
N SER A 66 -18.33 11.08 -1.68
CA SER A 66 -19.69 10.83 -1.17
C SER A 66 -20.36 12.10 -0.65
N LYS A 67 -19.61 12.99 0.02
CA LYS A 67 -20.12 14.31 0.47
C LYS A 67 -20.50 15.20 -0.72
N GLY A 68 -19.66 15.24 -1.76
CA GLY A 68 -19.96 15.95 -3.00
C GLY A 68 -21.23 15.42 -3.67
N GLU A 69 -21.33 14.10 -3.81
CA GLU A 69 -22.50 13.43 -4.40
C GLU A 69 -23.78 13.68 -3.62
N ASN A 70 -23.71 13.67 -2.30
CA ASN A 70 -24.87 13.92 -1.46
C ASN A 70 -25.43 15.33 -1.69
N ILE A 71 -24.57 16.36 -1.74
CA ILE A 71 -25.03 17.73 -2.02
C ILE A 71 -25.54 17.86 -3.45
N TYR A 72 -24.87 17.24 -4.43
CA TYR A 72 -25.33 17.23 -5.81
C TYR A 72 -26.75 16.64 -5.94
N LYS A 73 -26.99 15.48 -5.35
CA LYS A 73 -28.28 14.77 -5.38
C LYS A 73 -29.40 15.47 -4.60
N THR A 74 -29.08 16.11 -3.48
CA THR A 74 -30.10 16.65 -2.56
C THR A 74 -30.36 18.14 -2.71
N LYS A 75 -29.45 18.88 -3.38
CA LYS A 75 -29.56 20.35 -3.54
C LYS A 75 -29.51 20.79 -5.00
N VAL A 76 -28.64 20.20 -5.83
CA VAL A 76 -28.45 20.66 -7.22
C VAL A 76 -29.52 20.07 -8.13
N ILE A 77 -29.63 18.74 -8.20
CA ILE A 77 -30.61 18.05 -9.05
C ILE A 77 -32.06 18.53 -8.79
N PRO A 78 -32.54 18.65 -7.53
CA PRO A 78 -33.91 19.12 -7.29
C PRO A 78 -34.15 20.55 -7.78
N GLU A 79 -33.15 21.44 -7.63
CA GLU A 79 -33.28 22.83 -8.11
C GLU A 79 -33.28 22.90 -9.65
N GLU A 80 -32.50 22.05 -10.32
CA GLU A 80 -32.53 21.93 -11.80
C GLU A 80 -33.89 21.45 -12.30
N GLN A 81 -34.45 20.42 -11.66
CA GLN A 81 -35.76 19.85 -12.02
C GLN A 81 -36.91 20.84 -11.79
N ASN A 82 -36.79 21.71 -10.78
CA ASN A 82 -37.79 22.74 -10.50
C ASN A 82 -37.74 23.92 -11.50
N PHE A 83 -36.64 24.10 -12.24
CA PHE A 83 -36.41 25.25 -13.11
C PHE A 83 -36.57 24.94 -14.61
N GLY A 84 -36.39 23.68 -15.02
CA GLY A 84 -36.42 23.24 -16.42
C GLY A 84 -37.65 22.42 -16.83
N ASP A 85 -37.55 21.75 -17.99
CA ASP A 85 -38.50 20.73 -18.48
C ASP A 85 -38.31 19.36 -17.79
N GLY A 86 -37.53 19.32 -16.70
CA GLY A 86 -37.07 18.11 -16.03
C GLY A 86 -35.70 17.59 -16.51
N SER A 87 -35.09 18.21 -17.53
CA SER A 87 -33.71 17.86 -17.94
C SER A 87 -32.64 18.45 -17.02
N LEU A 88 -31.58 17.66 -16.79
CA LEU A 88 -30.42 18.07 -15.99
C LEU A 88 -29.45 18.90 -16.84
N ASN A 89 -28.73 19.82 -16.19
CA ASN A 89 -27.73 20.63 -16.86
C ASN A 89 -26.46 19.82 -17.12
N LEU A 90 -26.30 19.34 -18.37
CA LEU A 90 -25.17 18.54 -18.81
C LEU A 90 -23.79 19.19 -18.53
N ASN A 91 -23.70 20.52 -18.48
CA ASN A 91 -22.44 21.19 -18.16
C ASN A 91 -22.07 21.05 -16.68
N VAL A 92 -23.06 21.12 -15.79
CA VAL A 92 -22.88 20.97 -14.34
C VAL A 92 -22.53 19.53 -14.02
N GLU A 93 -23.24 18.58 -14.61
CA GLU A 93 -22.94 17.14 -14.49
C GLU A 93 -21.50 16.83 -14.94
N LYS A 94 -21.10 17.26 -16.15
CA LYS A 94 -19.74 17.07 -16.65
C LYS A 94 -18.68 17.70 -15.74
N LYS A 95 -18.97 18.86 -15.14
CA LYS A 95 -18.06 19.52 -14.21
C LYS A 95 -17.92 18.71 -12.91
N PHE A 96 -19.02 18.16 -12.41
CA PHE A 96 -19.01 17.32 -11.23
C PHE A 96 -18.27 15.99 -11.46
N GLU A 97 -18.44 15.34 -12.61
CA GLU A 97 -17.67 14.15 -12.99
C GLU A 97 -16.17 14.46 -13.06
N LYS A 98 -15.77 15.55 -13.72
CA LYS A 98 -14.37 16.00 -13.74
C LYS A 98 -13.81 16.28 -12.35
N TRP A 99 -14.64 16.82 -11.46
CA TRP A 99 -14.23 17.01 -10.07
C TRP A 99 -13.96 15.65 -9.39
N LYS A 100 -14.84 14.65 -9.53
CA LYS A 100 -14.60 13.30 -8.99
C LYS A 100 -13.33 12.67 -9.56
N ASP A 101 -13.09 12.82 -10.85
CA ASP A 101 -11.85 12.36 -11.49
C ASP A 101 -10.62 13.01 -10.85
N SER A 102 -10.67 14.31 -10.55
CA SER A 102 -9.57 15.00 -9.88
C SER A 102 -9.30 14.47 -8.46
N ILE A 103 -10.35 14.11 -7.71
CA ILE A 103 -10.21 13.51 -6.38
C ILE A 103 -9.62 12.10 -6.47
N ASN A 104 -10.05 11.31 -7.46
CA ASN A 104 -9.48 9.99 -7.72
C ASN A 104 -8.01 10.06 -8.16
N TYR A 105 -7.66 11.05 -8.98
CA TYR A 105 -6.28 11.29 -9.37
C TYR A 105 -5.39 11.61 -8.16
N LEU A 106 -5.87 12.47 -7.24
CA LEU A 106 -5.15 12.77 -6.00
C LEU A 106 -4.93 11.52 -5.15
N LYS A 107 -5.97 10.70 -4.97
CA LYS A 107 -5.90 9.41 -4.27
C LYS A 107 -4.83 8.49 -4.86
N GLU A 108 -4.80 8.36 -6.19
CA GLU A 108 -3.83 7.51 -6.89
C GLU A 108 -2.41 8.09 -6.86
N SER A 109 -2.29 9.42 -6.89
CA SER A 109 -0.99 10.11 -6.86
C SER A 109 -0.18 9.86 -5.60
N ILE A 110 -0.82 9.46 -4.49
CA ILE A 110 -0.14 9.10 -3.25
C ILE A 110 0.81 7.91 -3.48
N PHE A 111 0.37 6.92 -4.26
CA PHE A 111 1.09 5.65 -4.39
C PHE A 111 1.93 5.57 -5.66
N ARG A 112 1.98 6.63 -6.48
CA ARG A 112 2.64 6.61 -7.79
C ARG A 112 4.14 6.32 -7.70
N ASP A 113 4.80 6.94 -6.72
CA ASP A 113 6.25 6.85 -6.54
C ASP A 113 6.64 5.89 -5.40
N LEU A 114 5.68 5.08 -4.92
CA LEU A 114 5.93 4.06 -3.91
C LEU A 114 6.92 3.02 -4.44
N LYS A 115 8.03 2.85 -3.72
CA LYS A 115 9.05 1.86 -4.05
C LYS A 115 8.78 0.57 -3.29
N GLU A 116 8.03 -0.32 -3.94
CA GLU A 116 7.79 -1.65 -3.40
C GLU A 116 9.05 -2.52 -3.48
N LYS A 117 9.36 -3.26 -2.41
CA LYS A 117 10.43 -4.26 -2.43
C LYS A 117 10.01 -5.40 -3.37
N THR A 118 10.87 -5.73 -4.31
CA THR A 118 10.64 -6.89 -5.18
C THR A 118 10.95 -8.19 -4.44
N SER A 119 10.44 -9.33 -4.94
CA SER A 119 10.83 -10.65 -4.42
C SER A 119 12.35 -10.87 -4.48
N LYS A 120 13.03 -10.24 -5.44
CA LYS A 120 14.50 -10.28 -5.56
C LYS A 120 15.17 -9.50 -4.43
N ASP A 121 14.69 -8.31 -4.11
CA ASP A 121 15.26 -7.49 -3.04
C ASP A 121 15.13 -8.19 -1.69
N TYR A 122 13.97 -8.79 -1.43
CA TYR A 122 13.74 -9.60 -0.24
C TYR A 122 14.70 -10.80 -0.19
N TYR A 123 14.86 -11.54 -1.30
CA TYR A 123 15.80 -12.66 -1.34
C TYR A 123 17.25 -12.26 -1.05
N GLU A 124 17.74 -11.17 -1.65
CA GLU A 124 19.11 -10.69 -1.39
C GLU A 124 19.30 -10.25 0.06
N GLU A 125 18.25 -9.71 0.70
CA GLU A 125 18.23 -9.41 2.13
C GLU A 125 18.39 -10.69 2.98
N VAL A 126 17.56 -11.72 2.72
CA VAL A 126 17.64 -12.99 3.45
C VAL A 126 18.96 -13.73 3.19
N LYS A 127 19.50 -13.61 1.98
CA LYS A 127 20.80 -14.21 1.64
C LYS A 127 21.94 -13.57 2.41
N LYS A 128 21.95 -12.25 2.60
CA LYS A 128 22.96 -11.57 3.43
C LYS A 128 22.88 -12.06 4.87
N GLU A 129 21.68 -12.14 5.43
CA GLU A 129 21.45 -12.67 6.78
C GLU A 129 21.94 -14.12 6.92
N PHE A 130 21.75 -14.95 5.88
CA PHE A 130 22.29 -16.30 5.85
C PHE A 130 23.81 -16.36 5.88
N GLU A 131 24.50 -15.52 5.10
CA GLU A 131 25.97 -15.48 5.13
C GLU A 131 26.49 -15.05 6.51
N GLU A 132 25.84 -14.09 7.18
CA GLU A 132 26.18 -13.67 8.55
C GLU A 132 26.00 -14.81 9.57
N ILE A 133 24.89 -15.56 9.49
CA ILE A 133 24.65 -16.70 10.38
C ILE A 133 25.63 -17.84 10.08
N LYS A 134 25.87 -18.12 8.80
CA LYS A 134 26.81 -19.15 8.33
C LYS A 134 28.22 -18.91 8.86
N ASP A 135 28.68 -17.66 8.91
CA ASP A 135 29.99 -17.33 9.45
C ASP A 135 30.10 -17.47 10.96
N ASN A 136 28.97 -17.41 11.67
CA ASN A 136 28.88 -17.50 13.12
C ASN A 136 28.35 -18.84 13.64
N PHE A 137 28.24 -19.86 12.78
CA PHE A 137 27.75 -21.18 13.18
C PHE A 137 28.89 -22.10 13.64
N PHE A 138 28.97 -22.31 14.95
CA PHE A 138 30.02 -23.11 15.60
C PHE A 138 29.44 -24.32 16.32
N CYS A 139 30.24 -25.36 16.45
CA CYS A 139 29.87 -26.54 17.22
C CYS A 139 29.73 -26.18 18.71
N THR A 140 28.57 -26.51 19.27
CA THR A 140 28.26 -26.31 20.69
C THR A 140 29.16 -27.09 21.65
N ASN A 141 29.77 -28.19 21.20
CA ASN A 141 30.62 -29.05 22.04
C ASN A 141 32.11 -28.71 21.95
N CYS A 142 32.66 -28.52 20.75
CA CYS A 142 34.10 -28.31 20.57
C CYS A 142 34.50 -26.92 20.05
N GLY A 143 33.53 -26.04 19.78
CA GLY A 143 33.77 -24.69 19.27
C GLY A 143 34.26 -24.63 17.82
N ALA A 144 34.41 -25.75 17.12
CA ALA A 144 34.85 -25.75 15.73
C ALA A 144 33.79 -25.13 14.80
N LYS A 145 34.22 -24.34 13.80
CA LYS A 145 33.32 -23.78 12.78
C LYS A 145 32.65 -24.93 12.01
N ILE A 146 31.34 -24.83 11.81
CA ILE A 146 30.57 -25.78 11.01
C ILE A 146 30.18 -25.09 9.71
N GLU A 147 30.62 -25.65 8.58
CA GLU A 147 30.25 -25.13 7.27
C GLU A 147 28.82 -25.55 6.91
N LEU A 148 28.01 -24.58 6.47
CA LEU A 148 26.68 -24.82 5.92
C LEU A 148 26.80 -25.02 4.41
N GLU A 149 26.53 -26.24 3.94
CA GLU A 149 26.68 -26.63 2.51
C GLU A 149 25.70 -25.90 1.57
N GLN A 150 24.54 -25.50 2.08
CA GLN A 150 23.48 -24.88 1.32
C GLN A 150 22.58 -24.03 2.21
N PHE A 151 21.71 -23.26 1.58
CA PHE A 151 20.69 -22.49 2.25
C PHE A 151 19.62 -23.42 2.84
N TYR A 152 19.27 -23.23 4.11
CA TYR A 152 18.25 -24.01 4.80
C TYR A 152 17.07 -23.12 5.18
N THR A 153 15.88 -23.47 4.70
CA THR A 153 14.63 -22.79 5.05
C THR A 153 13.92 -23.45 6.24
N ILE A 154 14.25 -24.71 6.55
CA ILE A 154 13.77 -25.48 7.70
C ILE A 154 14.91 -25.81 8.67
N SER A 155 14.58 -26.11 9.92
CA SER A 155 15.59 -26.54 10.89
C SER A 155 16.22 -27.86 10.45
N LYS A 156 17.56 -27.98 10.55
CA LYS A 156 18.30 -29.17 10.13
C LYS A 156 19.37 -29.57 11.13
N TYR A 157 19.50 -30.88 11.35
CA TYR A 157 20.63 -31.43 12.10
C TYR A 157 21.89 -31.42 11.24
N ILE A 158 22.98 -30.88 11.78
CA ILE A 158 24.28 -30.78 11.13
C ILE A 158 25.34 -31.38 12.05
N THR A 159 26.04 -32.38 11.55
CA THR A 159 27.06 -33.11 12.30
C THR A 159 28.38 -32.36 12.22
N CYS A 160 29.00 -32.07 13.37
CA CYS A 160 30.34 -31.48 13.40
C CYS A 160 31.37 -32.43 12.79
N SER A 161 32.14 -31.97 11.82
CA SER A 161 33.19 -32.76 11.16
C SER A 161 34.30 -33.20 12.13
N PHE A 162 34.62 -32.37 13.12
CA PHE A 162 35.68 -32.59 14.10
C PHE A 162 35.30 -33.57 15.22
N CYS A 163 34.24 -33.29 16.00
CA CYS A 163 33.89 -34.08 17.18
C CYS A 163 32.66 -34.98 17.01
N LYS A 164 32.02 -34.97 15.83
CA LYS A 164 30.81 -35.76 15.48
C LYS A 164 29.55 -35.43 16.29
N THR A 165 29.57 -34.42 17.16
CA THR A 165 28.36 -33.90 17.83
C THR A 165 27.35 -33.39 16.79
N LYS A 166 26.07 -33.72 17.00
CA LYS A 166 24.95 -33.17 16.22
C LYS A 166 24.57 -31.78 16.75
N ASN A 167 24.59 -30.78 15.88
CA ASN A 167 24.13 -29.43 16.15
C ASN A 167 22.85 -29.19 15.36
N ILE A 168 22.00 -28.28 15.82
CA ILE A 168 20.78 -27.92 15.09
C ILE A 168 20.99 -26.53 14.51
N PHE A 169 20.86 -26.41 13.20
CA PHE A 169 20.72 -25.12 12.55
C PHE A 169 19.25 -24.71 12.60
N HIS A 170 18.99 -23.53 13.13
CA HIS A 170 17.68 -22.90 13.12
C HIS A 170 17.69 -21.75 12.12
N PRO A 171 16.94 -21.83 11.00
CA PRO A 171 16.78 -20.69 10.11
C PRO A 171 16.13 -19.51 10.85
N SER A 172 16.33 -18.29 10.36
CA SER A 172 15.55 -17.15 10.84
C SER A 172 14.10 -17.19 10.35
N ASP A 173 13.25 -16.31 10.88
CA ASP A 173 11.87 -16.19 10.40
C ASP A 173 11.82 -15.83 8.91
N LYS A 174 12.65 -14.90 8.45
CA LYS A 174 12.76 -14.52 7.04
C LYS A 174 13.20 -15.68 6.14
N MET A 175 14.12 -16.53 6.62
CA MET A 175 14.52 -17.75 5.90
C MET A 175 13.39 -18.79 5.82
N ARG A 176 12.59 -18.92 6.89
CA ARG A 176 11.40 -19.79 6.88
C ARG A 176 10.35 -19.25 5.91
N GLU A 177 10.17 -17.94 5.86
CA GLU A 177 9.20 -17.25 5.01
C GLU A 177 9.42 -17.50 3.52
N LEU A 178 10.68 -17.65 3.08
CA LEU A 178 11.01 -18.00 1.69
C LEU A 178 10.32 -19.29 1.20
N GLN A 179 9.96 -20.23 2.10
CA GLN A 179 9.21 -21.43 1.73
C GLN A 179 7.84 -21.11 1.11
N PHE A 180 7.24 -20.00 1.53
CA PHE A 180 5.90 -19.58 1.10
C PHE A 180 5.93 -18.62 -0.09
N MET A 181 7.11 -18.17 -0.52
CA MET A 181 7.30 -17.31 -1.69
C MET A 181 7.39 -18.09 -3.02
N SER A 182 6.92 -19.34 -3.01
CA SER A 182 6.97 -20.29 -4.14
C SER A 182 6.21 -19.75 -5.37
N GLY A 183 6.93 -19.05 -6.24
CA GLY A 183 6.40 -18.52 -7.51
C GLY A 183 7.32 -17.57 -8.28
N ASN A 184 8.21 -16.83 -7.59
CA ASN A 184 9.01 -15.74 -8.21
C ASN A 184 10.53 -15.91 -8.09
N PHE A 185 11.03 -17.13 -7.90
CA PHE A 185 12.46 -17.38 -7.95
C PHE A 185 12.91 -17.66 -9.39
N PRO A 186 13.96 -16.99 -9.90
CA PRO A 186 14.62 -17.39 -11.14
C PRO A 186 14.93 -18.89 -11.10
N GLU A 187 14.74 -19.62 -12.20
CA GLU A 187 14.82 -21.10 -12.22
C GLU A 187 16.11 -21.70 -11.63
N LYS A 188 17.20 -20.92 -11.54
CA LYS A 188 18.46 -21.30 -10.89
C LYS A 188 18.41 -21.27 -9.34
N MET A 189 17.27 -20.94 -8.76
CA MET A 189 17.04 -20.79 -7.31
C MET A 189 15.92 -21.71 -6.79
N LYS A 190 15.47 -22.67 -7.60
CA LYS A 190 14.68 -23.79 -7.06
C LYS A 190 15.63 -24.65 -6.21
N LEU A 191 15.32 -24.72 -4.90
CA LEU A 191 15.96 -25.62 -3.94
C LEU A 191 15.90 -27.08 -4.41
#